data_AF-A0A1V1X5E2-F1
#
_entry.id   AF-A0A1V1X5E2-F1
#
_cell.length_a   1.000
_cell.length_b   1.000
_cell.length_c   1.000
_cell.angle_alpha   90.00
_cell.angle_beta   90.00
_cell.angle_gamma   90.00
#
_symmetry.space_group_name_H-M   'P 1'
#
loop_
_entity.id
_entity.type
_entity.pdbx_description
1 polymer ?
#
loop_
_entity_poly.entity_id
_entity_poly.type
_entity_poly.pdbx_seq_one_letter_code
_entity_poly.pdbx_strand_id
1 'polypeptide(L)'
;MPKYSVIFILSIAILFCYGLSAFSKINIKQNNCLTCHKEVYEKNVLNFYQHSPFEKQECETCHLKQESAAHGRKKVVVLEEKVEPVTLSNSDYLEEHTIFLKRIIPEAAYDINVVLSDMSGNTSRKEFREMIPAKVRDVKTDNKKPPVISGVKVGPIKKATFLEATITWDTNKPSTSCVKYGISEQYRQNIPEDSTLVKHHQVSLYELETEKEYHFCAISRDMFGNEAVSEDFVFNTATVSQISEVEETDNAKAGAVELAIIKADVFLLNSELGLYLEATKPVNLAVEYVRVEDSTAPENPQIEPDPAIIQECPELNTGKDLTIETCSHCHPPEVLGVSHPVGVAIKETTKVPDDLPTLKGGIITCVTCHDVHSASLPYLARKEITKNICNSCHEGY
;
A
#
# COMPACT_ATOMS: atom_id res chain seq x y z
N MET A 1 -27.75 67.23 37.17
CA MET A 1 -26.77 67.57 38.22
C MET A 1 -26.80 66.48 39.29
N PRO A 2 -25.65 66.08 39.88
CA PRO A 2 -24.83 64.89 39.53
C PRO A 2 -24.79 63.87 40.70
N LYS A 3 -24.23 62.66 40.62
CA LYS A 3 -22.81 62.24 40.49
C LYS A 3 -22.77 60.71 40.20
N TYR A 4 -22.17 60.22 39.11
CA TYR A 4 -20.80 59.66 39.00
C TYR A 4 -20.43 58.75 40.21
N SER A 5 -20.12 57.46 40.09
CA SER A 5 -18.96 56.94 39.36
C SER A 5 -18.85 55.41 39.41
N VAL A 6 -18.43 54.82 38.29
CA VAL A 6 -17.48 53.68 38.20
C VAL A 6 -17.96 52.32 38.73
N ILE A 7 -18.31 51.41 37.80
CA ILE A 7 -17.77 50.05 37.60
C ILE A 7 -18.44 49.52 36.32
N PHE A 8 -17.84 49.84 35.18
CA PHE A 8 -18.07 49.16 33.90
C PHE A 8 -16.65 48.83 33.43
N ILE A 9 -16.44 47.61 32.93
CA ILE A 9 -15.15 46.91 32.75
C ILE A 9 -14.81 45.97 33.92
N LEU A 10 -15.53 44.85 34.00
CA LEU A 10 -14.91 43.56 34.31
C LEU A 10 -15.49 42.51 33.35
N SER A 11 -14.97 42.58 32.12
CA SER A 11 -14.44 41.43 31.39
C SER A 11 -15.04 40.06 31.74
N ILE A 12 -16.01 39.65 30.92
CA ILE A 12 -16.08 38.35 30.24
C ILE A 12 -14.84 37.49 30.48
N ALA A 13 -14.81 36.75 31.60
CA ALA A 13 -13.73 35.82 31.93
C ALA A 13 -14.20 34.74 32.93
N ILE A 14 -15.49 34.38 32.96
CA ILE A 14 -15.98 33.22 33.72
C ILE A 14 -17.14 32.58 32.94
N LEU A 15 -16.85 32.07 31.74
CA LEU A 15 -17.73 31.14 31.03
C LEU A 15 -16.95 30.34 29.97
N PHE A 16 -15.72 29.95 30.32
CA PHE A 16 -14.82 29.22 29.43
C PHE A 16 -13.97 28.19 30.19
N CYS A 17 -14.57 27.41 31.10
CA CYS A 17 -13.84 26.32 31.78
C CYS A 17 -14.64 25.05 32.10
N TYR A 18 -15.90 24.89 31.67
CA TYR A 18 -16.61 23.63 31.90
C TYR A 18 -17.41 23.23 30.65
N GLY A 19 -16.95 22.17 29.97
CA GLY A 19 -17.70 21.54 28.90
C GLY A 19 -16.90 21.00 27.70
N LEU A 20 -15.57 20.89 27.76
CA LEU A 20 -14.80 20.08 26.79
C LEU A 20 -14.41 18.75 27.42
N SER A 21 -15.37 17.82 27.44
CA SER A 21 -15.12 16.39 27.61
C SER A 21 -16.14 15.59 26.81
N ALA A 22 -16.22 15.87 25.51
CA ALA A 22 -16.83 14.98 24.53
C ALA A 22 -15.75 14.58 23.53
N PHE A 23 -14.70 13.90 24.02
CA PHE A 23 -13.89 13.05 23.17
C PHE A 23 -14.79 11.91 22.69
N SER A 24 -15.15 11.94 21.42
CA SER A 24 -15.70 10.78 20.72
C SER A 24 -14.69 9.65 20.85
N LYS A 25 -15.02 8.66 21.68
CA LYS A 25 -14.33 7.37 21.68
C LYS A 25 -14.45 6.80 20.26
N ILE A 26 -13.34 6.81 19.53
CA ILE A 26 -13.18 6.00 18.32
C ILE A 26 -13.39 4.56 18.79
N ASN A 27 -14.49 3.96 18.34
CA ASN A 27 -14.83 2.59 18.67
C ASN A 27 -13.97 1.68 17.80
N ILE A 28 -12.69 1.57 18.15
CA ILE A 28 -11.86 0.44 17.74
C ILE A 28 -12.60 -0.76 18.31
N LYS A 29 -13.00 -1.70 17.47
CA LYS A 29 -13.40 -3.02 17.93
C LYS A 29 -12.14 -3.65 18.53
N GLN A 30 -11.84 -3.31 19.79
CA GLN A 30 -10.67 -3.81 20.50
C GLN A 30 -10.90 -5.30 20.65
N ASN A 31 -10.27 -6.09 19.78
CA ASN A 31 -10.14 -7.51 20.04
C ASN A 31 -9.29 -7.63 21.31
N ASN A 32 -9.91 -8.14 22.38
CA ASN A 32 -9.30 -8.26 23.72
C ASN A 32 -7.92 -8.96 23.68
N CYS A 33 -7.64 -9.75 22.63
CA CYS A 33 -6.35 -10.38 22.39
C CYS A 33 -5.20 -9.37 22.24
N LEU A 34 -5.39 -8.26 21.51
CA LEU A 34 -4.32 -7.28 21.24
C LEU A 34 -3.94 -6.46 22.47
N THR A 35 -4.82 -6.39 23.46
CA THR A 35 -4.50 -5.78 24.77
C THR A 35 -3.38 -6.53 25.48
N CYS A 36 -3.26 -7.84 25.29
CA CYS A 36 -2.20 -8.66 25.90
C CYS A 36 -1.12 -9.13 24.91
N HIS A 37 -1.43 -9.22 23.61
CA HIS A 37 -0.54 -9.71 22.54
C HIS A 37 -0.01 -8.59 21.63
N LYS A 38 0.01 -7.35 22.13
CA LYS A 38 0.46 -6.16 21.39
C LYS A 38 1.83 -6.37 20.72
N GLU A 39 2.80 -6.92 21.46
CA GLU A 39 4.15 -7.16 20.94
C GLU A 39 4.18 -8.12 19.75
N VAL A 40 3.35 -9.18 19.77
CA VAL A 40 3.25 -10.14 18.66
C VAL A 40 2.66 -9.46 17.43
N TYR A 41 1.65 -8.62 17.62
CA TYR A 41 1.04 -7.87 16.54
C TYR A 41 2.02 -6.86 15.94
N GLU A 42 2.69 -6.07 16.80
CA GLU A 42 3.66 -5.06 16.37
C GLU A 42 4.87 -5.66 15.65
N LYS A 43 5.35 -6.83 16.07
CA LYS A 43 6.42 -7.54 15.37
C LYS A 43 6.03 -7.95 13.95
N ASN A 44 4.79 -8.36 13.75
CA ASN A 44 4.35 -8.99 12.50
C ASN A 44 3.65 -8.00 11.54
N VAL A 45 3.10 -6.90 12.04
CA VAL A 45 2.43 -5.89 11.21
C VAL A 45 3.39 -5.18 10.23
N LEU A 46 4.72 -5.38 10.40
CA LEU A 46 5.79 -4.79 9.59
C LEU A 46 6.39 -5.72 8.50
N ASN A 47 6.01 -7.00 8.43
CA ASN A 47 6.44 -7.95 7.37
C ASN A 47 5.59 -7.92 6.07
N PHE A 48 6.22 -7.80 4.89
CA PHE A 48 5.56 -7.47 3.60
C PHE A 48 4.34 -8.33 3.25
N TYR A 49 4.46 -9.65 3.39
CA TYR A 49 3.37 -10.57 3.13
C TYR A 49 2.65 -10.82 4.46
N GLN A 50 1.38 -10.48 4.55
CA GLN A 50 0.55 -10.75 5.73
C GLN A 50 -0.55 -11.74 5.39
N HIS A 51 -0.85 -12.60 6.34
CA HIS A 51 -1.97 -13.53 6.21
C HIS A 51 -3.28 -12.77 6.49
N SER A 52 -4.31 -12.91 5.63
CA SER A 52 -5.52 -12.07 5.69
C SER A 52 -6.24 -12.05 7.07
N PRO A 53 -6.40 -13.17 7.79
CA PRO A 53 -6.90 -13.17 9.16
C PRO A 53 -6.08 -12.32 10.14
N PHE A 54 -4.75 -12.25 9.97
CA PHE A 54 -3.88 -11.42 10.81
C PHE A 54 -4.05 -9.93 10.49
N GLU A 55 -4.11 -9.57 9.21
CA GLU A 55 -4.36 -8.20 8.75
C GLU A 55 -5.70 -7.66 9.28
N LYS A 56 -6.75 -8.49 9.21
CA LYS A 56 -8.09 -8.13 9.70
C LYS A 56 -8.25 -8.23 11.22
N GLN A 57 -7.18 -8.61 11.94
CA GLN A 57 -7.17 -8.84 13.38
C GLN A 57 -8.15 -9.92 13.85
N GLU A 58 -8.56 -10.84 12.97
CA GLU A 58 -9.45 -11.96 13.25
C GLU A 58 -8.66 -13.13 13.87
N CYS A 59 -7.97 -12.85 14.99
CA CYS A 59 -7.05 -13.81 15.63
C CYS A 59 -7.75 -15.10 16.05
N GLU A 60 -9.03 -15.00 16.44
CA GLU A 60 -9.84 -16.11 16.88
C GLU A 60 -10.04 -17.19 15.82
N THR A 61 -10.03 -16.81 14.53
CA THR A 61 -10.24 -17.72 13.39
C THR A 61 -9.20 -18.82 13.33
N CYS A 62 -7.99 -18.57 13.82
CA CYS A 62 -6.90 -19.55 13.80
C CYS A 62 -6.47 -20.04 15.18
N HIS A 63 -6.59 -19.18 16.20
CA HIS A 63 -6.03 -19.47 17.52
C HIS A 63 -7.03 -20.10 18.48
N LEU A 64 -8.34 -19.92 18.33
CA LEU A 64 -9.31 -20.52 19.26
C LEU A 64 -9.74 -21.92 18.82
N LYS A 65 -9.75 -22.86 19.78
CA LYS A 65 -10.42 -24.14 19.61
C LYS A 65 -11.92 -23.93 19.59
N GLN A 66 -12.60 -24.68 18.74
CA GLN A 66 -14.03 -24.89 18.92
C GLN A 66 -14.22 -25.89 20.08
N GLU A 67 -14.52 -25.33 21.27
CA GLU A 67 -14.83 -25.94 22.58
C GLU A 67 -14.11 -27.25 22.99
N SER A 68 -13.16 -27.23 23.96
CA SER A 68 -13.33 -27.73 25.35
C SER A 68 -12.02 -27.84 26.19
N ALA A 69 -11.81 -26.87 27.10
CA ALA A 69 -11.03 -26.84 28.36
C ALA A 69 -9.61 -27.50 28.49
N ALA A 70 -8.57 -26.69 28.75
CA ALA A 70 -7.80 -26.61 30.03
C ALA A 70 -6.29 -26.21 29.92
N HIS A 71 -5.90 -25.18 30.71
CA HIS A 71 -4.63 -24.92 31.45
C HIS A 71 -3.22 -24.84 30.80
N GLY A 72 -2.51 -23.72 31.06
CA GLY A 72 -1.05 -23.67 31.36
C GLY A 72 -0.20 -22.55 30.70
N ARG A 73 0.44 -21.66 31.48
CA ARG A 73 1.32 -20.52 31.06
C ARG A 73 2.83 -20.84 31.04
N LYS A 74 3.63 -20.10 30.24
CA LYS A 74 5.03 -19.67 30.54
C LYS A 74 5.54 -18.49 29.67
N LYS A 75 6.58 -17.78 30.17
CA LYS A 75 7.08 -16.41 29.88
C LYS A 75 8.18 -16.37 28.79
N VAL A 76 8.28 -15.29 27.98
CA VAL A 76 9.28 -15.08 26.92
C VAL A 76 10.20 -13.88 27.23
N VAL A 77 11.45 -13.95 26.76
CA VAL A 77 12.57 -12.99 26.92
C VAL A 77 12.76 -12.19 25.62
N VAL A 78 13.10 -10.89 25.72
CA VAL A 78 13.24 -9.93 24.60
C VAL A 78 14.72 -9.69 24.27
N LEU A 79 15.05 -9.58 22.98
CA LEU A 79 16.29 -9.01 22.45
C LEU A 79 15.93 -7.84 21.51
N GLU A 80 16.63 -6.73 21.64
CA GLU A 80 16.43 -5.46 20.91
C GLU A 80 16.81 -5.56 19.42
N GLU A 81 16.04 -4.93 18.53
CA GLU A 81 16.21 -4.99 17.07
C GLU A 81 16.28 -3.58 16.44
N LYS A 82 17.15 -3.44 15.44
CA LYS A 82 17.58 -2.19 14.79
C LYS A 82 16.62 -1.83 13.65
N VAL A 83 16.17 -0.57 13.56
CA VAL A 83 15.22 -0.10 12.54
C VAL A 83 15.92 0.13 11.19
N GLU A 84 15.60 -0.67 10.17
CA GLU A 84 16.09 -0.49 8.80
C GLU A 84 15.12 0.34 7.93
N PRO A 85 15.61 1.11 6.95
CA PRO A 85 14.78 1.97 6.10
C PRO A 85 13.95 1.18 5.07
N VAL A 86 12.74 1.67 4.77
CA VAL A 86 11.87 1.09 3.73
C VAL A 86 12.00 1.87 2.43
N THR A 87 12.29 1.18 1.32
CA THR A 87 12.43 1.79 -0.02
C THR A 87 11.29 1.38 -0.96
N LEU A 88 10.60 2.35 -1.53
CA LEU A 88 9.65 2.20 -2.63
C LEU A 88 10.32 2.70 -3.91
N SER A 89 10.23 1.96 -5.01
CA SER A 89 10.69 2.41 -6.33
C SER A 89 9.55 2.27 -7.31
N ASN A 90 9.25 3.34 -8.06
CA ASN A 90 8.28 3.32 -9.14
C ASN A 90 8.96 3.67 -10.48
N SER A 91 8.73 2.86 -11.50
CA SER A 91 9.49 2.87 -12.76
C SER A 91 8.69 3.44 -13.94
N ASP A 92 7.62 4.18 -13.67
CA ASP A 92 6.68 4.62 -14.72
C ASP A 92 7.23 5.78 -15.58
N TYR A 93 8.41 6.32 -15.23
CA TYR A 93 9.10 7.43 -15.89
C TYR A 93 8.15 8.58 -16.29
N LEU A 94 7.50 9.17 -15.27
CA LEU A 94 6.47 10.21 -15.42
C LEU A 94 6.93 11.55 -14.85
N GLU A 95 6.29 12.64 -15.29
CA GLU A 95 6.46 13.98 -14.70
C GLU A 95 5.72 14.12 -13.36
N GLU A 96 4.65 13.33 -13.19
CA GLU A 96 3.81 13.32 -11.99
C GLU A 96 3.82 11.95 -11.34
N HIS A 97 3.91 11.93 -10.02
CA HIS A 97 3.87 10.70 -9.24
C HIS A 97 2.96 10.86 -8.02
N THR A 98 2.07 9.89 -7.82
CA THR A 98 1.29 9.75 -6.59
C THR A 98 1.65 8.43 -5.93
N ILE A 99 2.26 8.47 -4.75
CA ILE A 99 2.67 7.27 -4.00
C ILE A 99 1.98 7.26 -2.65
N PHE A 100 1.39 6.13 -2.29
CA PHE A 100 0.95 5.87 -0.93
C PHE A 100 2.01 5.10 -0.17
N LEU A 101 2.56 5.73 0.87
CA LEU A 101 3.44 5.05 1.80
C LEU A 101 2.63 4.08 2.63
N LYS A 102 2.97 2.81 2.52
CA LYS A 102 2.26 1.75 3.22
C LYS A 102 2.86 1.58 4.61
N ARG A 103 2.02 1.15 5.56
CA ARG A 103 2.46 0.59 6.85
C ARG A 103 3.18 1.60 7.76
N ILE A 104 2.70 2.83 7.73
CA ILE A 104 3.15 3.92 8.60
C ILE A 104 2.27 3.97 9.85
N ILE A 105 2.88 4.13 11.03
CA ILE A 105 2.15 4.34 12.29
C ILE A 105 1.72 5.82 12.34
N PRO A 106 0.42 6.15 12.44
CA PRO A 106 -0.05 7.53 12.31
C PRO A 106 0.59 8.53 13.29
N GLU A 107 0.90 8.10 14.51
CA GLU A 107 1.43 8.98 15.56
C GLU A 107 2.97 9.00 15.63
N ALA A 108 3.67 8.13 14.88
CA ALA A 108 5.12 8.11 14.90
C ALA A 108 5.70 9.15 13.94
N ALA A 109 6.85 9.71 14.29
CA ALA A 109 7.61 10.60 13.43
C ALA A 109 8.46 9.80 12.42
N TYR A 110 8.54 10.29 11.18
CA TYR A 110 9.31 9.67 10.10
C TYR A 110 10.16 10.71 9.36
N ASP A 111 11.39 10.31 9.03
CA ASP A 111 12.19 10.98 8.01
C ASP A 111 11.93 10.29 6.67
N ILE A 112 11.51 11.05 5.67
CA ILE A 112 11.15 10.56 4.33
C ILE A 112 12.08 11.25 3.32
N ASN A 113 12.86 10.45 2.59
CA ASN A 113 13.78 10.88 1.55
C ASN A 113 13.23 10.44 0.19
N VAL A 114 12.87 11.42 -0.63
CA VAL A 114 12.44 11.22 -2.00
C VAL A 114 13.62 11.50 -2.92
N VAL A 115 13.93 10.57 -3.82
CA VAL A 115 14.96 10.70 -4.85
C VAL A 115 14.31 10.54 -6.22
N LEU A 116 14.43 11.57 -7.04
CA LEU A 116 14.06 11.54 -8.45
C LEU A 116 15.31 11.33 -9.30
N SER A 117 15.22 10.51 -10.34
CA SER A 117 16.30 10.32 -11.31
C SER A 117 15.81 10.35 -12.75
N ASP A 118 16.56 11.01 -13.64
CA ASP A 118 16.30 10.99 -15.08
C ASP A 118 17.10 9.87 -15.79
N MET A 119 16.81 9.61 -17.07
CA MET A 119 17.55 8.62 -17.88
C MET A 119 19.02 8.99 -18.12
N SER A 120 19.42 10.24 -17.89
CA SER A 120 20.81 10.70 -17.98
C SER A 120 21.57 10.53 -16.65
N GLY A 121 20.92 10.01 -15.60
CA GLY A 121 21.50 9.79 -14.29
C GLY A 121 21.53 11.03 -13.38
N ASN A 122 20.96 12.16 -13.79
CA ASN A 122 20.83 13.31 -12.91
C ASN A 122 19.82 12.99 -11.81
N THR A 123 20.05 13.50 -10.59
CA THR A 123 19.15 13.27 -9.46
C THR A 123 18.73 14.55 -8.79
N SER A 124 17.51 14.56 -8.25
CA SER A 124 17.00 15.60 -7.36
C SER A 124 16.39 14.96 -6.12
N ARG A 125 16.43 15.64 -4.98
CA ARG A 125 15.99 15.06 -3.70
C ARG A 125 15.07 15.98 -2.94
N LYS A 126 14.11 15.40 -2.22
CA LYS A 126 13.25 16.09 -1.26
C LYS A 126 13.21 15.31 0.04
N GLU A 127 13.50 15.99 1.14
CA GLU A 127 13.42 15.43 2.49
C GLU A 127 12.19 16.00 3.22
N PHE A 128 11.48 15.14 3.92
CA PHE A 128 10.51 15.50 4.95
C PHE A 128 11.02 14.94 6.27
N ARG A 129 11.28 15.80 7.24
CA ARG A 129 11.84 15.40 8.54
C ARG A 129 10.79 15.39 9.63
N GLU A 130 10.90 14.44 10.54
CA GLU A 130 10.02 14.28 11.71
C GLU A 130 8.52 14.38 11.34
N MET A 131 8.15 13.85 10.17
CA MET A 131 6.79 13.89 9.66
C MET A 131 5.91 12.96 10.51
N ILE A 132 4.85 13.51 11.10
CA ILE A 132 3.86 12.74 11.85
C ILE A 132 2.58 12.65 11.00
N PRO A 133 2.25 11.47 10.46
CA PRO A 133 1.12 11.30 9.53
C PRO A 133 -0.21 11.81 10.09
N ALA A 134 -0.52 11.56 11.37
CA ALA A 134 -1.74 12.01 12.02
C ALA A 134 -1.91 13.55 12.05
N LYS A 135 -0.82 14.30 11.85
CA LYS A 135 -0.83 15.77 11.75
C LYS A 135 -0.95 16.27 10.31
N VAL A 136 -0.86 15.38 9.33
CA VAL A 136 -1.01 15.72 7.92
C VAL A 136 -2.49 15.95 7.59
N ARG A 137 -2.75 16.85 6.65
CA ARG A 137 -4.11 17.17 6.20
C ARG A 137 -4.80 15.92 5.61
N ASP A 138 -5.96 15.59 6.18
CA ASP A 138 -6.89 14.58 5.62
C ASP A 138 -7.68 15.17 4.44
N VAL A 139 -7.51 14.59 3.25
CA VAL A 139 -8.19 15.04 2.02
C VAL A 139 -9.54 14.37 1.79
N LYS A 140 -10.00 13.47 2.68
CA LYS A 140 -11.31 12.80 2.61
C LYS A 140 -12.50 13.74 2.47
N THR A 141 -12.34 15.02 2.78
CA THR A 141 -13.39 16.05 2.69
C THR A 141 -13.59 16.62 1.27
N ASP A 142 -12.71 16.37 0.30
CA ASP A 142 -12.86 16.79 -1.11
C ASP A 142 -13.63 15.75 -1.99
N ASN A 143 -14.22 14.75 -1.32
CA ASN A 143 -14.79 13.51 -1.84
C ASN A 143 -16.19 13.64 -2.50
N LYS A 144 -16.49 14.70 -3.29
CA LYS A 144 -17.83 14.80 -3.91
C LYS A 144 -17.89 15.26 -5.36
N LYS A 145 -16.81 15.77 -5.91
CA LYS A 145 -16.80 16.23 -7.31
C LYS A 145 -15.97 15.28 -8.13
N PRO A 146 -16.44 14.73 -9.25
CA PRO A 146 -15.59 14.02 -10.21
C PRO A 146 -14.43 14.90 -10.74
N PRO A 147 -13.37 14.32 -11.31
CA PRO A 147 -12.39 15.09 -12.05
C PRO A 147 -13.04 15.82 -13.24
N VAL A 148 -12.52 16.98 -13.58
CA VAL A 148 -12.91 17.70 -14.79
C VAL A 148 -11.95 17.28 -15.89
N ILE A 149 -12.46 16.58 -16.90
CA ILE A 149 -11.69 16.20 -18.10
C ILE A 149 -11.67 17.39 -19.07
N SER A 150 -10.50 17.66 -19.65
CA SER A 150 -10.30 18.73 -20.61
C SER A 150 -9.19 18.37 -21.62
N GLY A 151 -9.08 19.12 -22.72
CA GLY A 151 -7.95 18.98 -23.64
C GLY A 151 -7.90 17.65 -24.41
N VAL A 152 -9.00 16.90 -24.49
CA VAL A 152 -9.06 15.59 -25.17
C VAL A 152 -8.64 15.72 -26.64
N LYS A 153 -7.63 14.97 -27.04
CA LYS A 153 -7.05 15.00 -28.38
C LYS A 153 -6.69 13.60 -28.86
N VAL A 154 -6.76 13.42 -30.17
CA VAL A 154 -6.27 12.24 -30.89
C VAL A 154 -4.98 12.63 -31.59
N GLY A 155 -3.91 11.89 -31.31
CA GLY A 155 -2.63 12.02 -31.99
C GLY A 155 -2.69 11.52 -33.44
N PRO A 156 -1.59 11.65 -34.20
CA PRO A 156 -1.54 11.15 -35.57
C PRO A 156 -1.80 9.64 -35.61
N ILE A 157 -2.60 9.21 -36.60
CA ILE A 157 -2.82 7.79 -36.87
C ILE A 157 -1.56 7.23 -37.49
N LYS A 158 -0.91 6.33 -36.77
CA LYS A 158 0.36 5.72 -37.17
C LYS A 158 0.12 4.30 -37.65
N LYS A 159 0.97 3.83 -38.56
CA LYS A 159 0.99 2.44 -39.00
C LYS A 159 2.35 1.85 -38.71
N ALA A 160 2.43 1.08 -37.62
CA ALA A 160 3.54 0.21 -37.30
C ALA A 160 3.18 -1.22 -37.76
N THR A 161 3.14 -2.19 -36.86
CA THR A 161 2.61 -3.53 -37.14
C THR A 161 1.09 -3.49 -37.37
N PHE A 162 0.38 -2.66 -36.61
CA PHE A 162 -1.05 -2.38 -36.76
C PHE A 162 -1.27 -0.87 -36.89
N LEU A 163 -2.49 -0.44 -37.24
CA LEU A 163 -2.86 0.96 -37.07
C LEU A 163 -3.05 1.27 -35.59
N GLU A 164 -2.49 2.38 -35.17
CA GLU A 164 -2.55 2.87 -33.80
C GLU A 164 -2.89 4.35 -33.73
N ALA A 165 -3.52 4.75 -32.64
CA ALA A 165 -3.83 6.13 -32.32
C ALA A 165 -3.56 6.38 -30.84
N THR A 166 -2.93 7.50 -30.51
CA THR A 166 -2.73 7.89 -29.11
C THR A 166 -3.76 8.93 -28.72
N ILE A 167 -4.51 8.67 -27.65
CA ILE A 167 -5.45 9.61 -27.05
C ILE A 167 -4.78 10.28 -25.86
N THR A 168 -4.87 11.60 -25.78
CA THR A 168 -4.37 12.38 -24.63
C THR A 168 -5.45 13.30 -24.09
N TRP A 169 -5.44 13.52 -22.78
CA TRP A 169 -6.33 14.48 -22.12
C TRP A 169 -5.74 14.92 -20.77
N ASP A 170 -6.32 15.97 -20.22
CA ASP A 170 -5.94 16.54 -18.93
C ASP A 170 -7.08 16.44 -17.93
N THR A 171 -6.75 16.26 -16.65
CA THR A 171 -7.69 16.39 -15.53
C THR A 171 -7.22 17.45 -14.54
N ASN A 172 -8.17 18.08 -13.85
CA ASN A 172 -7.85 19.07 -12.82
C ASN A 172 -7.32 18.47 -11.51
N LYS A 173 -7.31 17.14 -11.39
CA LYS A 173 -6.82 16.41 -10.21
C LYS A 173 -6.34 15.00 -10.57
N PRO A 174 -5.38 14.43 -9.81
CA PRO A 174 -4.84 13.10 -10.10
C PRO A 174 -5.94 12.04 -10.20
N SER A 175 -5.97 11.35 -11.33
CA SER A 175 -7.02 10.38 -11.68
C SER A 175 -6.44 9.21 -12.49
N THR A 176 -7.19 8.11 -12.59
CA THR A 176 -6.89 6.97 -13.46
C THR A 176 -7.09 7.32 -14.93
N SER A 177 -6.53 6.49 -15.81
CA SER A 177 -6.65 6.64 -17.26
C SER A 177 -7.39 5.47 -17.90
N CYS A 178 -8.51 5.71 -18.58
CA CYS A 178 -9.22 4.70 -19.35
C CYS A 178 -9.86 5.31 -20.60
N VAL A 179 -9.92 4.54 -21.69
CA VAL A 179 -10.63 4.90 -22.92
C VAL A 179 -11.57 3.78 -23.32
N LYS A 180 -12.82 4.11 -23.62
CA LYS A 180 -13.77 3.24 -24.32
C LYS A 180 -13.91 3.70 -25.76
N TYR A 181 -13.93 2.78 -26.71
CA TYR A 181 -13.95 3.11 -28.13
C TYR A 181 -14.68 2.06 -28.97
N GLY A 182 -15.02 2.42 -30.20
CA GLY A 182 -15.57 1.50 -31.20
C GLY A 182 -16.11 2.21 -32.44
N ILE A 183 -16.58 1.45 -33.42
CA ILE A 183 -17.15 1.99 -34.67
C ILE A 183 -18.57 2.58 -34.53
N SER A 184 -19.03 2.76 -33.29
CA SER A 184 -20.33 3.35 -32.94
C SER A 184 -20.28 3.81 -31.48
N GLU A 185 -21.23 4.65 -31.08
CA GLU A 185 -21.43 5.14 -29.70
C GLU A 185 -21.70 4.04 -28.64
N GLN A 186 -21.79 2.76 -29.06
CA GLN A 186 -21.90 1.63 -28.12
C GLN A 186 -20.56 1.23 -27.48
N TYR A 187 -19.44 1.80 -27.95
CA TYR A 187 -18.08 1.58 -27.45
C TYR A 187 -17.77 0.12 -27.08
N ARG A 188 -17.83 -0.76 -28.08
CA ARG A 188 -17.72 -2.22 -27.89
C ARG A 188 -16.33 -2.68 -27.42
N GLN A 189 -15.35 -1.79 -27.38
CA GLN A 189 -13.97 -2.05 -26.96
C GLN A 189 -13.60 -1.12 -25.80
N ASN A 190 -12.80 -1.62 -24.86
CA ASN A 190 -12.25 -0.85 -23.76
C ASN A 190 -10.75 -1.15 -23.61
N ILE A 191 -9.99 -0.12 -23.25
CA ILE A 191 -8.64 -0.31 -22.72
C ILE A 191 -8.76 -0.53 -21.21
N PRO A 192 -8.03 -1.53 -20.63
CA PRO A 192 -7.96 -1.68 -19.19
C PRO A 192 -7.61 -0.36 -18.50
N GLU A 193 -8.24 -0.09 -17.36
CA GLU A 193 -7.95 1.11 -16.58
C GLU A 193 -6.51 1.06 -16.06
N ASP A 194 -5.74 2.11 -16.36
CA ASP A 194 -4.46 2.37 -15.72
C ASP A 194 -4.72 3.04 -14.37
N SER A 195 -4.36 2.33 -13.29
CA SER A 195 -4.56 2.78 -11.92
C SER A 195 -3.61 3.91 -11.49
N THR A 196 -2.64 4.29 -12.33
CA THR A 196 -1.68 5.36 -12.04
C THR A 196 -2.40 6.70 -11.98
N LEU A 197 -2.27 7.40 -10.86
CA LEU A 197 -2.95 8.68 -10.61
C LEU A 197 -2.11 9.85 -11.14
N VAL A 198 -2.50 10.38 -12.30
CA VAL A 198 -1.87 11.51 -12.99
C VAL A 198 -2.90 12.55 -13.40
N LYS A 199 -2.48 13.77 -13.72
CA LYS A 199 -3.33 14.78 -14.38
C LYS A 199 -3.20 14.78 -15.89
N HIS A 200 -2.04 14.40 -16.41
CA HIS A 200 -1.76 14.31 -17.83
C HIS A 200 -1.85 12.85 -18.27
N HIS A 201 -2.87 12.54 -19.08
CA HIS A 201 -3.22 11.17 -19.45
C HIS A 201 -2.82 10.87 -20.89
N GLN A 202 -2.38 9.64 -21.12
CA GLN A 202 -2.05 9.12 -22.44
C GLN A 202 -2.46 7.64 -22.54
N VAL A 203 -3.26 7.31 -23.55
CA VAL A 203 -3.67 5.93 -23.85
C VAL A 203 -3.49 5.64 -25.34
N SER A 204 -2.83 4.54 -25.65
CA SER A 204 -2.66 4.08 -27.04
C SER A 204 -3.72 3.04 -27.39
N LEU A 205 -4.39 3.26 -28.52
CA LEU A 205 -5.32 2.33 -29.15
C LEU A 205 -4.58 1.57 -30.25
N TYR A 206 -4.73 0.25 -30.29
CA TYR A 206 -4.06 -0.63 -31.25
C TYR A 206 -5.08 -1.39 -32.10
N GLU A 207 -4.59 -2.07 -33.14
CA GLU A 207 -5.40 -2.97 -33.99
C GLU A 207 -6.61 -2.27 -34.64
N LEU A 208 -6.47 -0.98 -34.97
CA LEU A 208 -7.52 -0.22 -35.62
C LEU A 208 -7.68 -0.67 -37.10
N GLU A 209 -8.93 -0.68 -37.58
CA GLU A 209 -9.24 -0.93 -38.99
C GLU A 209 -8.98 0.31 -39.83
N THR A 210 -8.51 0.13 -41.08
CA THR A 210 -8.29 1.22 -42.05
C THR A 210 -9.61 1.80 -42.55
N GLU A 211 -9.63 3.11 -42.84
CA GLU A 211 -10.79 3.80 -43.44
C GLU A 211 -12.08 3.67 -42.62
N LYS A 212 -11.95 3.60 -41.29
CA LYS A 212 -13.07 3.57 -40.35
C LYS A 212 -13.15 4.85 -39.55
N GLU A 213 -14.38 5.23 -39.24
CA GLU A 213 -14.68 6.20 -38.20
C GLU A 213 -14.82 5.47 -36.87
N TYR A 214 -14.13 5.97 -35.85
CA TYR A 214 -14.17 5.47 -34.49
C TYR A 214 -14.71 6.56 -33.57
N HIS A 215 -15.62 6.16 -32.70
CA HIS A 215 -16.10 6.92 -31.56
C HIS A 215 -15.31 6.52 -30.32
N PHE A 216 -15.01 7.47 -29.43
CA PHE A 216 -14.40 7.19 -28.13
C PHE A 216 -14.82 8.19 -27.06
N CYS A 217 -14.72 7.76 -25.81
CA CYS A 217 -14.77 8.64 -24.64
C CYS A 217 -13.64 8.31 -23.66
N ALA A 218 -13.12 9.35 -23.02
CA ALA A 218 -12.13 9.24 -21.95
C ALA A 218 -12.87 9.11 -20.61
N ILE A 219 -12.36 8.23 -19.75
CA ILE A 219 -12.87 7.98 -18.41
C ILE A 219 -11.72 8.16 -17.43
N SER A 220 -11.97 8.95 -16.40
CA SER A 220 -11.00 9.19 -15.32
C SER A 220 -11.67 9.07 -13.97
N ARG A 221 -11.07 8.29 -13.08
CA ARG A 221 -11.53 8.10 -11.71
C ARG A 221 -10.51 8.69 -10.75
N ASP A 222 -10.94 9.57 -9.85
CA ASP A 222 -10.04 10.11 -8.84
C ASP A 222 -9.71 9.09 -7.74
N MET A 223 -8.77 9.45 -6.86
CA MET A 223 -8.38 8.62 -5.70
C MET A 223 -9.52 8.32 -4.70
N PHE A 224 -10.66 9.01 -4.81
CA PHE A 224 -11.84 8.79 -3.97
C PHE A 224 -12.90 7.91 -4.66
N GLY A 225 -12.66 7.49 -5.90
CA GLY A 225 -13.56 6.68 -6.69
C GLY A 225 -14.58 7.48 -7.52
N ASN A 226 -14.53 8.82 -7.51
CA ASN A 226 -15.42 9.65 -8.32
C ASN A 226 -15.01 9.56 -9.80
N GLU A 227 -15.95 9.12 -10.64
CA GLU A 227 -15.74 8.90 -12.07
C GLU A 227 -16.25 10.09 -12.88
N ALA A 228 -15.43 10.55 -13.82
CA ALA A 228 -15.84 11.45 -14.88
C ALA A 228 -15.71 10.75 -16.24
N VAL A 229 -16.64 11.06 -17.13
CA VAL A 229 -16.65 10.60 -18.52
C VAL A 229 -16.70 11.84 -19.41
N SER A 230 -15.87 11.86 -20.44
CA SER A 230 -15.87 12.94 -21.43
C SER A 230 -17.13 12.91 -22.30
N GLU A 231 -17.30 13.92 -23.15
CA GLU A 231 -18.19 13.82 -24.31
C GLU A 231 -17.68 12.75 -25.30
N ASP A 232 -18.51 12.42 -26.29
CA ASP A 232 -18.12 11.55 -27.40
C ASP A 232 -17.22 12.31 -28.38
N PHE A 233 -16.12 11.67 -28.78
CA PHE A 233 -15.21 12.18 -29.78
C PHE A 233 -15.10 11.19 -30.94
N VAL A 234 -14.90 11.72 -32.13
CA VAL A 234 -14.73 10.91 -33.35
C VAL A 234 -13.37 11.14 -34.00
N PHE A 235 -12.79 10.08 -34.55
CA PHE A 235 -11.62 10.18 -35.42
C PHE A 235 -11.70 9.16 -36.57
N ASN A 236 -10.96 9.44 -37.64
CA ASN A 236 -10.99 8.62 -38.85
C ASN A 236 -9.60 8.08 -39.19
N THR A 237 -9.52 6.80 -39.53
CA THR A 237 -8.28 6.09 -39.84
C THR A 237 -7.91 6.07 -41.33
N ALA A 238 -8.59 6.86 -42.17
CA ALA A 238 -8.29 6.99 -43.61
C ALA A 238 -6.99 7.77 -43.86
N THR A 239 -6.63 8.71 -42.99
CA THR A 239 -5.37 9.48 -43.12
C THR A 239 -4.32 8.92 -42.17
N VAL A 240 -3.48 8.02 -42.67
CA VAL A 240 -2.32 7.52 -41.94
C VAL A 240 -1.19 8.53 -42.08
N SER A 241 -0.67 9.03 -40.97
CA SER A 241 0.59 9.76 -40.96
C SER A 241 1.70 8.79 -41.30
N GLN A 242 2.31 8.96 -42.48
CA GLN A 242 3.50 8.20 -42.84
C GLN A 242 4.59 8.57 -41.85
N ILE A 243 5.02 7.59 -41.05
CA ILE A 243 6.24 7.71 -40.27
C ILE A 243 7.36 7.66 -41.31
N SER A 244 7.84 8.83 -41.75
CA SER A 244 9.19 8.91 -42.28
C SER A 244 10.10 8.43 -41.16
N GLU A 245 10.86 7.37 -41.42
CA GLU A 245 11.93 6.87 -40.57
C GLU A 245 12.64 8.08 -39.94
N VAL A 246 12.42 8.28 -38.64
CA VAL A 246 13.04 9.40 -37.95
C VAL A 246 14.51 9.00 -37.87
N GLU A 247 15.31 9.57 -38.78
CA GLU A 247 16.70 9.82 -38.49
C GLU A 247 16.73 10.42 -37.09
N GLU A 248 17.42 9.73 -36.19
CA GLU A 248 17.78 10.17 -34.86
C GLU A 248 18.59 11.46 -35.01
N THR A 249 17.89 12.56 -35.23
CA THR A 249 18.47 13.88 -35.32
C THR A 249 18.72 14.32 -33.90
N ASP A 250 19.97 14.08 -33.52
CA ASP A 250 20.66 14.69 -32.42
C ASP A 250 20.21 16.16 -32.25
N ASN A 251 19.60 16.41 -31.10
CA ASN A 251 19.70 17.66 -30.37
C ASN A 251 19.06 18.93 -30.98
N ALA A 252 17.73 19.05 -30.81
CA ALA A 252 17.18 20.37 -30.54
C ALA A 252 17.47 20.71 -29.06
N LYS A 253 18.41 21.63 -28.86
CA LYS A 253 18.58 22.44 -27.64
C LYS A 253 17.24 23.10 -27.26
N ALA A 254 16.33 22.36 -26.64
CA ALA A 254 15.53 22.91 -25.56
C ALA A 254 16.54 23.15 -24.44
N GLY A 255 16.74 24.40 -24.03
CA GLY A 255 17.72 24.74 -22.98
C GLY A 255 17.57 23.75 -21.85
N ALA A 256 18.63 22.98 -21.55
CA ALA A 256 18.56 21.78 -20.73
C ALA A 256 17.74 22.08 -19.48
N VAL A 257 16.49 21.60 -19.46
CA VAL A 257 15.61 21.86 -18.34
C VAL A 257 16.20 21.08 -17.18
N GLU A 258 16.72 21.83 -16.22
CA GLU A 258 17.35 21.27 -15.04
C GLU A 258 16.33 20.39 -14.32
N LEU A 259 16.77 19.20 -13.88
CA LEU A 259 15.91 18.30 -13.13
C LEU A 259 15.58 18.95 -11.78
N ALA A 260 14.32 19.31 -11.58
CA ALA A 260 13.86 19.91 -10.34
C ALA A 260 12.48 19.38 -9.94
N ILE A 261 12.25 19.36 -8.63
CA ILE A 261 10.94 19.09 -8.04
C ILE A 261 10.15 20.40 -8.06
N ILE A 262 9.10 20.45 -8.87
CA ILE A 262 8.16 21.58 -8.95
C ILE A 262 7.28 21.60 -7.71
N LYS A 263 6.78 20.42 -7.32
CA LYS A 263 5.80 20.27 -6.26
C LYS A 263 6.01 18.97 -5.48
N ALA A 264 5.81 19.03 -4.17
CA ALA A 264 5.92 17.89 -3.27
C ALA A 264 4.95 18.10 -2.09
N ASP A 265 3.75 17.51 -2.20
CA ASP A 265 2.70 17.58 -1.19
C ASP A 265 2.55 16.24 -0.48
N VAL A 266 2.19 16.32 0.80
CA VAL A 266 1.85 15.15 1.62
C VAL A 266 0.40 15.27 2.04
N PHE A 267 -0.34 14.17 1.97
CA PHE A 267 -1.76 14.12 2.31
C PHE A 267 -2.12 12.81 3.00
N LEU A 268 -3.21 12.79 3.76
CA LEU A 268 -3.82 11.56 4.26
C LEU A 268 -5.06 11.21 3.45
N LEU A 269 -5.15 9.94 3.03
CA LEU A 269 -6.35 9.36 2.44
C LEU A 269 -6.60 8.00 3.07
N ASN A 270 -7.77 7.78 3.65
CA ASN A 270 -8.14 6.49 4.27
C ASN A 270 -7.08 5.95 5.26
N SER A 271 -6.45 6.85 6.03
CA SER A 271 -5.36 6.54 6.97
C SER A 271 -4.03 6.11 6.34
N GLU A 272 -3.89 6.22 5.02
CA GLU A 272 -2.62 6.06 4.30
C GLU A 272 -1.98 7.42 4.01
N LEU A 273 -0.65 7.48 4.11
CA LEU A 273 0.11 8.70 3.84
C LEU A 273 0.46 8.76 2.35
N GLY A 274 -0.19 9.65 1.62
CA GLY A 274 0.07 9.94 0.22
C GLY A 274 1.15 11.01 0.04
N LEU A 275 2.01 10.80 -0.95
CA LEU A 275 2.95 11.76 -1.50
C LEU A 275 2.56 12.07 -2.93
N TYR A 276 2.38 13.34 -3.24
CA TYR A 276 2.17 13.83 -4.60
C TYR A 276 3.36 14.67 -5.03
N LEU A 277 3.97 14.32 -6.17
CA LEU A 277 5.19 14.91 -6.68
C LEU A 277 4.99 15.34 -8.14
N GLU A 278 5.48 16.54 -8.48
CA GLU A 278 5.57 17.04 -9.86
C GLU A 278 7.03 17.43 -10.14
N ALA A 279 7.57 17.00 -11.28
CA ALA A 279 8.94 17.26 -11.71
C ALA A 279 8.97 18.07 -13.01
N THR A 280 10.09 18.72 -13.32
CA THR A 280 10.27 19.51 -14.55
C THR A 280 10.36 18.70 -15.83
N LYS A 281 10.49 17.38 -15.71
CA LYS A 281 10.60 16.41 -16.81
C LYS A 281 10.34 14.99 -16.25
N PRO A 282 10.13 13.98 -17.11
CA PRO A 282 9.81 12.64 -16.63
C PRO A 282 10.98 12.01 -15.86
N VAL A 283 10.67 11.27 -14.80
CA VAL A 283 11.64 10.72 -13.85
C VAL A 283 11.22 9.37 -13.28
N ASN A 284 12.21 8.58 -12.88
CA ASN A 284 12.03 7.49 -11.94
C ASN A 284 12.01 8.02 -10.51
N LEU A 285 11.27 7.35 -9.64
CA LEU A 285 11.04 7.79 -8.27
C LEU A 285 11.43 6.69 -7.28
N ALA A 286 12.31 7.02 -6.34
CA ALA A 286 12.58 6.22 -5.16
C ALA A 286 12.18 6.99 -3.90
N VAL A 287 11.47 6.36 -2.98
CA VAL A 287 11.12 6.92 -1.68
C VAL A 287 11.65 6.01 -0.60
N GLU A 288 12.55 6.53 0.22
CA GLU A 288 13.05 5.90 1.43
C GLU A 288 12.42 6.56 2.65
N TYR A 289 11.97 5.79 3.63
CA TYR A 289 11.48 6.36 4.89
C TYR A 289 11.92 5.53 6.10
N VAL A 290 12.24 6.24 7.18
CA VAL A 290 12.72 5.67 8.45
C VAL A 290 11.99 6.32 9.61
N ARG A 291 11.63 5.51 10.61
CA ARG A 291 11.02 6.02 11.85
C ARG A 291 12.08 6.74 12.67
N VAL A 292 11.77 7.95 13.12
CA VAL A 292 12.61 8.68 14.06
C VAL A 292 12.42 8.06 15.45
N GLU A 293 13.51 7.60 16.07
CA GLU A 293 13.48 7.15 17.45
C GLU A 293 13.23 8.35 18.37
N ASP A 294 12.17 8.30 19.17
CA ASP A 294 11.83 9.36 20.12
C ASP A 294 12.92 9.45 21.21
N SER A 295 13.84 10.43 21.08
CA SER A 295 14.77 10.79 22.16
C SER A 295 14.07 11.40 23.40
N THR A 296 12.75 11.54 23.37
CA THR A 296 11.94 12.05 24.49
C THR A 296 10.71 11.20 24.80
N ALA A 297 10.72 9.91 24.43
CA ALA A 297 9.74 8.99 24.98
C ALA A 297 9.88 9.04 26.52
N PRO A 298 8.84 9.45 27.27
CA PRO A 298 8.90 9.35 28.72
C PRO A 298 9.20 7.89 29.05
N GLU A 299 10.15 7.68 29.97
CA GLU A 299 10.39 6.40 30.60
C GLU A 299 9.04 5.72 30.83
N ASN A 300 8.88 4.55 30.19
CA ASN A 300 7.74 3.68 30.23
C ASN A 300 6.91 3.89 31.51
N PRO A 301 5.67 4.40 31.45
CA PRO A 301 4.83 4.44 32.62
C PRO A 301 4.77 3.02 33.17
N GLN A 302 5.32 2.84 34.37
CA GLN A 302 5.17 1.61 35.13
C GLN A 302 3.67 1.46 35.39
N ILE A 303 2.98 0.79 34.47
CA ILE A 303 1.63 0.32 34.71
C ILE A 303 1.81 -0.85 35.68
N GLU A 304 1.71 -0.54 36.97
CA GLU A 304 1.49 -1.59 37.96
C GLU A 304 0.23 -2.36 37.54
N PRO A 305 0.29 -3.69 37.41
CA PRO A 305 -0.89 -4.46 37.04
C PRO A 305 -1.93 -4.32 38.14
N ASP A 306 -3.09 -3.76 37.78
CA ASP A 306 -4.30 -3.81 38.60
C ASP A 306 -4.57 -5.30 38.93
N PRO A 307 -4.58 -5.70 40.21
CA PRO A 307 -4.72 -7.10 40.59
C PRO A 307 -6.11 -7.69 40.31
N ALA A 308 -7.01 -7.00 39.61
CA ALA A 308 -8.40 -7.41 39.47
C ALA A 308 -8.92 -7.51 38.02
N ILE A 309 -8.21 -8.18 37.10
CA ILE A 309 -8.85 -8.74 35.88
C ILE A 309 -8.33 -10.17 35.63
N ILE A 310 -9.00 -11.15 36.24
CA ILE A 310 -8.93 -12.55 35.76
C ILE A 310 -9.93 -12.64 34.62
N GLN A 311 -9.50 -12.34 33.40
CA GLN A 311 -10.25 -12.72 32.21
C GLN A 311 -9.68 -14.05 31.72
N GLU A 312 -10.47 -15.12 31.85
CA GLU A 312 -10.13 -16.44 31.33
C GLU A 312 -9.93 -16.33 29.80
N CYS A 313 -8.74 -16.68 29.31
CA CYS A 313 -8.51 -16.80 27.87
C CYS A 313 -9.24 -18.05 27.36
N PRO A 314 -9.98 -17.98 26.24
CA PRO A 314 -10.58 -19.16 25.62
C PRO A 314 -9.50 -20.17 25.21
N GLU A 315 -9.88 -21.44 25.10
CA GLU A 315 -8.93 -22.51 24.80
C GLU A 315 -8.32 -22.33 23.40
N LEU A 316 -7.00 -22.52 23.28
CA LEU A 316 -6.27 -22.28 22.05
C LEU A 316 -5.98 -23.57 21.26
N ASN A 317 -5.96 -23.45 19.93
CA ASN A 317 -5.44 -24.48 19.05
C ASN A 317 -3.97 -24.71 19.36
N THR A 318 -3.54 -25.97 19.37
CA THR A 318 -2.13 -26.34 19.64
C THR A 318 -1.69 -27.48 18.73
N GLY A 319 -0.38 -27.68 18.62
CA GLY A 319 0.17 -28.82 17.89
C GLY A 319 -0.34 -28.91 16.46
N LYS A 320 -0.89 -30.07 16.07
CA LYS A 320 -1.34 -30.34 14.70
C LYS A 320 -2.50 -29.43 14.28
N ASP A 321 -3.38 -29.08 15.21
CA ASP A 321 -4.55 -28.24 14.93
C ASP A 321 -4.12 -26.85 14.46
N LEU A 322 -3.15 -26.24 15.15
CA LEU A 322 -2.62 -24.91 14.83
C LEU A 322 -1.69 -24.90 13.61
N THR A 323 -1.05 -26.04 13.31
CA THR A 323 0.06 -26.08 12.34
C THR A 323 -0.27 -26.78 11.02
N ILE A 324 -1.40 -27.49 10.95
CA ILE A 324 -1.87 -28.19 9.75
C ILE A 324 -3.40 -28.05 9.61
N GLU A 325 -4.18 -28.48 10.59
CA GLU A 325 -5.62 -28.70 10.38
C GLU A 325 -6.39 -27.39 10.18
N THR A 326 -6.11 -26.36 10.98
CA THR A 326 -6.68 -25.01 10.81
C THR A 326 -6.38 -24.44 9.42
N CYS A 327 -5.17 -24.66 8.89
CA CYS A 327 -4.77 -24.18 7.58
C CYS A 327 -5.61 -24.82 6.46
N SER A 328 -5.86 -26.13 6.56
CA SER A 328 -6.61 -26.90 5.56
C SER A 328 -8.07 -26.48 5.41
N HIS A 329 -8.65 -25.78 6.39
CA HIS A 329 -10.01 -25.26 6.29
C HIS A 329 -10.15 -24.19 5.20
N CYS A 330 -9.10 -23.38 4.99
CA CYS A 330 -9.07 -22.34 3.96
C CYS A 330 -8.19 -22.72 2.76
N HIS A 331 -7.19 -23.59 2.97
CA HIS A 331 -6.29 -24.10 1.95
C HIS A 331 -6.43 -25.62 1.83
N PRO A 332 -7.53 -26.11 1.26
CA PRO A 332 -7.78 -27.54 1.21
C PRO A 332 -6.78 -28.23 0.25
N PRO A 333 -6.50 -29.54 0.42
CA PRO A 333 -5.46 -30.26 -0.34
C PRO A 333 -5.59 -30.15 -1.86
N GLU A 334 -6.82 -29.98 -2.37
CA GLU A 334 -7.12 -29.78 -3.79
C GLU A 334 -6.52 -28.48 -4.35
N VAL A 335 -6.29 -27.47 -3.49
CA VAL A 335 -5.71 -26.17 -3.85
C VAL A 335 -4.18 -26.15 -3.66
N LEU A 336 -3.66 -26.91 -2.70
CA LEU A 336 -2.22 -26.95 -2.39
C LEU A 336 -1.39 -27.84 -3.33
N GLY A 337 -2.05 -28.76 -4.05
CA GLY A 337 -1.41 -29.67 -5.00
C GLY A 337 -0.65 -30.83 -4.35
N VAL A 338 -0.11 -31.72 -5.18
CA VAL A 338 0.45 -33.03 -4.77
C VAL A 338 1.84 -32.99 -4.11
N SER A 339 2.52 -31.85 -4.12
CA SER A 339 3.93 -31.72 -3.68
C SER A 339 4.12 -30.99 -2.36
N HIS A 340 3.06 -30.71 -1.59
CA HIS A 340 3.13 -29.91 -0.35
C HIS A 340 3.32 -30.85 0.87
N PRO A 341 4.54 -30.98 1.44
CA PRO A 341 4.86 -32.06 2.37
C PRO A 341 4.49 -31.70 3.81
N VAL A 342 3.20 -31.77 4.14
CA VAL A 342 2.69 -31.47 5.49
C VAL A 342 2.14 -32.72 6.15
N GLY A 343 2.45 -32.92 7.43
CA GLY A 343 2.13 -34.15 8.17
C GLY A 343 3.09 -35.31 7.88
N VAL A 344 4.26 -35.03 7.29
CA VAL A 344 5.25 -36.04 6.91
C VAL A 344 6.34 -36.14 7.97
N ALA A 345 6.59 -37.35 8.49
CA ALA A 345 7.71 -37.60 9.38
C ALA A 345 9.04 -37.64 8.61
N ILE A 346 10.10 -37.10 9.22
CA ILE A 346 11.46 -37.19 8.67
C ILE A 346 11.90 -38.65 8.52
N LYS A 347 12.50 -38.97 7.37
CA LYS A 347 13.19 -40.24 7.12
C LYS A 347 14.63 -40.14 7.59
N GLU A 348 15.30 -41.27 7.81
CA GLU A 348 16.73 -41.29 8.25
C GLU A 348 17.68 -40.54 7.29
N THR A 349 17.31 -40.42 6.02
CA THR A 349 18.07 -39.69 4.98
C THR A 349 17.74 -38.20 4.90
N THR A 350 16.92 -37.66 5.81
CA THR A 350 16.43 -36.28 5.78
C THR A 350 16.76 -35.57 7.09
N LYS A 351 17.47 -34.46 7.03
CA LYS A 351 17.84 -33.65 8.20
C LYS A 351 17.29 -32.23 8.05
N VAL A 352 16.19 -31.94 8.74
CA VAL A 352 15.61 -30.59 8.74
C VAL A 352 16.54 -29.65 9.53
N PRO A 353 16.87 -28.45 9.01
CA PRO A 353 17.63 -27.44 9.74
C PRO A 353 17.01 -27.12 11.11
N ASP A 354 17.86 -26.97 12.13
CA ASP A 354 17.43 -26.76 13.53
C ASP A 354 16.63 -25.46 13.73
N ASP A 355 16.74 -24.50 12.80
CA ASP A 355 16.04 -23.22 12.83
C ASP A 355 14.62 -23.28 12.23
N LEU A 356 14.21 -24.42 11.66
CA LEU A 356 12.85 -24.61 11.15
C LEU A 356 11.97 -25.38 12.15
N PRO A 357 10.77 -24.86 12.47
CA PRO A 357 9.93 -25.48 13.49
C PRO A 357 9.29 -26.77 12.96
N THR A 358 9.32 -27.84 13.74
CA THR A 358 8.64 -29.11 13.44
C THR A 358 7.80 -29.55 14.63
N LEU A 359 6.81 -30.42 14.39
CA LEU A 359 6.11 -31.09 15.50
C LEU A 359 7.00 -32.18 16.12
N LYS A 360 6.63 -32.62 17.33
CA LYS A 360 7.32 -33.70 18.04
C LYS A 360 7.54 -34.92 17.12
N GLY A 361 8.77 -35.41 17.08
CA GLY A 361 9.17 -36.48 16.15
C GLY A 361 9.65 -35.98 14.79
N GLY A 362 9.89 -34.68 14.63
CA GLY A 362 10.41 -34.09 13.39
C GLY A 362 9.38 -34.04 12.27
N ILE A 363 8.09 -33.98 12.60
CA ILE A 363 7.04 -33.97 11.58
C ILE A 363 6.98 -32.57 10.96
N ILE A 364 7.12 -32.52 9.63
CA ILE A 364 7.04 -31.29 8.83
C ILE A 364 5.57 -30.84 8.75
N THR A 365 5.34 -29.54 8.93
CA THR A 365 4.00 -28.91 8.97
C THR A 365 3.97 -27.68 8.07
N CYS A 366 2.80 -27.04 7.91
CA CYS A 366 2.71 -25.80 7.15
C CYS A 366 3.64 -24.73 7.73
N VAL A 367 3.68 -24.63 9.06
CA VAL A 367 4.46 -23.60 9.76
C VAL A 367 5.96 -23.88 9.74
N THR A 368 6.40 -25.08 9.36
CA THR A 368 7.81 -25.40 9.15
C THR A 368 8.39 -24.55 8.02
N CYS A 369 7.59 -24.31 6.97
CA CYS A 369 8.01 -23.56 5.81
C CYS A 369 7.44 -22.15 5.78
N HIS A 370 6.32 -21.90 6.47
CA HIS A 370 5.60 -20.63 6.42
C HIS A 370 5.49 -19.92 7.79
N ASP A 371 5.57 -18.59 7.77
CA ASP A 371 5.16 -17.73 8.88
C ASP A 371 3.66 -17.43 8.78
N VAL A 372 2.92 -17.75 9.84
CA VAL A 372 1.45 -17.76 9.80
C VAL A 372 0.79 -16.41 10.03
N HIS A 373 1.52 -15.46 10.61
CA HIS A 373 1.04 -14.09 10.75
C HIS A 373 1.48 -13.26 9.55
N SER A 374 2.78 -13.28 9.28
CA SER A 374 3.38 -12.47 8.23
C SER A 374 4.83 -12.88 7.98
N ALA A 375 5.34 -12.66 6.76
CA ALA A 375 6.74 -12.91 6.41
C ALA A 375 7.30 -11.80 5.50
N SER A 376 8.62 -11.67 5.48
CA SER A 376 9.31 -10.79 4.54
C SER A 376 9.38 -11.38 3.13
N LEU A 377 9.19 -12.70 2.98
CA LEU A 377 9.30 -13.42 1.70
C LEU A 377 7.93 -13.79 1.12
N PRO A 378 7.82 -13.90 -0.23
CA PRO A 378 6.59 -14.30 -0.90
C PRO A 378 6.01 -15.60 -0.37
N TYR A 379 4.68 -15.75 -0.49
CA TYR A 379 3.94 -16.91 -0.01
C TYR A 379 4.11 -17.17 1.49
N LEU A 380 4.43 -16.14 2.27
CA LEU A 380 4.68 -16.23 3.69
C LEU A 380 5.84 -17.17 4.06
N ALA A 381 6.79 -17.39 3.16
CA ALA A 381 7.85 -18.35 3.40
C ALA A 381 8.83 -17.85 4.49
N ARG A 382 9.29 -18.76 5.35
CA ARG A 382 10.36 -18.47 6.34
C ARG A 382 11.72 -18.27 5.68
N LYS A 383 11.92 -18.89 4.52
CA LYS A 383 13.14 -18.91 3.71
C LYS A 383 12.77 -18.96 2.24
N GLU A 384 13.70 -18.58 1.36
CA GLU A 384 13.45 -18.60 -0.08
C GLU A 384 13.11 -20.02 -0.56
N ILE A 385 11.93 -20.18 -1.15
CA ILE A 385 11.46 -21.46 -1.69
C ILE A 385 12.13 -21.73 -3.04
N THR A 386 13.36 -22.24 -2.98
CA THR A 386 14.19 -22.60 -4.13
C THR A 386 14.63 -24.06 -4.05
N LYS A 387 15.29 -24.60 -5.09
CA LYS A 387 15.89 -25.95 -5.02
C LYS A 387 16.83 -26.11 -3.81
N ASN A 388 17.46 -25.03 -3.36
CA ASN A 388 18.38 -25.03 -2.25
C ASN A 388 17.68 -25.32 -0.91
N ILE A 389 16.42 -24.90 -0.72
CA ILE A 389 15.70 -25.25 0.51
C ILE A 389 15.38 -26.75 0.57
N CYS A 390 15.03 -27.36 -0.56
CA CYS A 390 14.79 -28.79 -0.65
C CYS A 390 16.08 -29.57 -0.34
N ASN A 391 17.21 -29.12 -0.91
CA ASN A 391 18.53 -29.71 -0.66
C ASN A 391 19.01 -29.53 0.78
N SER A 392 18.57 -28.48 1.48
CA SER A 392 18.92 -28.27 2.89
C SER A 392 18.39 -29.36 3.82
N CYS A 393 17.32 -30.05 3.40
CA CYS A 393 16.74 -31.16 4.15
C CYS A 393 17.15 -32.54 3.60
N HIS A 394 17.51 -32.63 2.31
CA HIS A 394 17.81 -33.87 1.61
C HIS A 394 19.30 -33.94 1.24
N GLU A 395 20.15 -34.25 2.21
CA GLU A 395 21.59 -34.46 1.96
C GLU A 395 21.82 -35.74 1.14
N GLY A 396 22.39 -35.60 -0.07
CA GLY A 396 22.84 -36.73 -0.89
C GLY A 396 21.92 -37.19 -2.03
N TYR A 397 20.98 -36.35 -2.48
CA TYR A 397 20.20 -36.57 -3.71
C TYR A 397 20.81 -35.91 -4.95
#